data_AF-A0A357NG97-F1
#
_entry.id   AF-A0A357NG97-F1
#
_cell.length_a   1.000
_cell.length_b   1.000
_cell.length_c   1.000
_cell.angle_alpha   90.00
_cell.angle_beta   90.00
_cell.angle_gamma   90.00
#
_symmetry.space_group_name_H-M   'P 1'
#
loop_
_entity.id
_entity.type
_entity.pdbx_description
1 polymer ?
#
loop_
_entity_poly.entity_id
_entity_poly.type
_entity_poly.pdbx_seq_one_letter_code
_entity_poly.pdbx_strand_id
1 'polypeptide(L)'
;MVLNAVQEKLNEAVHVQGVGKIKAGMEKLLSDVKVEYTLSKLIEEMKEKANEYGDKNGEEISFHINPDRHILTHIYFDEDGDKEQWQCKYRLCVSEDGTIFSAEIRDKKFDNRVIMGGLRGFEETMFKLFASGGKIVIDENNVDIEYGYSEED
;
A
#
# COMPACT_ATOMS: atom_id res chain seq x y z
N MET A 1 -7.61 -21.52 38.79
CA MET A 1 -8.90 -20.78 38.84
C MET A 1 -8.71 -19.30 38.55
N VAL A 2 -7.88 -18.56 39.30
CA VAL A 2 -7.64 -17.13 39.02
C VAL A 2 -7.00 -16.88 37.65
N LEU A 3 -6.01 -17.69 37.26
CA LEU A 3 -5.35 -17.56 35.96
C LEU A 3 -6.33 -17.71 34.77
N ASN A 4 -7.27 -18.67 34.86
CA ASN A 4 -8.28 -18.90 33.83
C ASN A 4 -9.28 -17.75 33.75
N ALA A 5 -9.69 -17.20 34.90
CA ALA A 5 -10.59 -16.03 34.93
C ALA A 5 -9.90 -14.76 34.39
N VAL A 6 -8.60 -14.59 34.64
CA VAL A 6 -7.79 -13.50 34.06
C VAL A 6 -7.62 -13.70 32.54
N GLN A 7 -7.36 -14.93 32.08
CA GLN A 7 -7.27 -15.28 30.66
C GLN A 7 -8.60 -15.04 29.93
N GLU A 8 -9.73 -15.43 30.53
CA GLU A 8 -11.07 -15.17 29.99
C GLU A 8 -11.33 -13.68 29.88
N LYS A 9 -11.06 -12.89 30.94
CA LYS A 9 -11.26 -11.43 30.88
C LYS A 9 -10.34 -10.73 29.88
N LEU A 10 -9.10 -11.20 29.72
CA LEU A 10 -8.20 -10.71 28.67
C LEU A 10 -8.73 -11.06 27.28
N ASN A 11 -9.14 -12.31 27.05
CA ASN A 11 -9.70 -12.74 25.77
C ASN A 11 -10.99 -11.97 25.44
N GLU A 12 -11.86 -11.76 26.41
CA GLU A 12 -13.12 -11.03 26.25
C GLU A 12 -12.88 -9.54 25.98
N ALA A 13 -11.92 -8.91 26.68
CA ALA A 13 -11.51 -7.53 26.42
C ALA A 13 -10.85 -7.36 25.05
N VAL A 14 -9.94 -8.27 24.68
CA VAL A 14 -9.29 -8.30 23.35
C VAL A 14 -10.34 -8.50 22.26
N HIS A 15 -11.30 -9.40 22.47
CA HIS A 15 -12.31 -9.69 21.47
C HIS A 15 -13.30 -8.52 21.32
N VAL A 16 -13.90 -8.03 22.40
CA VAL A 16 -14.96 -7.01 22.31
C VAL A 16 -14.38 -5.62 22.03
N GLN A 17 -13.39 -5.18 22.81
CA GLN A 17 -12.83 -3.83 22.64
C GLN A 17 -11.84 -3.78 21.49
N GLY A 18 -11.09 -4.86 21.25
CA GLY A 18 -10.17 -4.94 20.12
C GLY A 18 -10.89 -4.95 18.77
N VAL A 19 -11.93 -5.78 18.61
CA VAL A 19 -12.73 -5.79 17.35
C VAL A 19 -13.42 -4.45 17.13
N GLY A 20 -13.99 -3.84 18.17
CA GLY A 20 -14.61 -2.52 18.07
C GLY A 20 -13.62 -1.44 17.59
N LYS A 21 -12.40 -1.41 18.14
CA LYS A 21 -11.35 -0.48 17.71
C LYS A 21 -10.84 -0.74 16.29
N ILE A 22 -10.67 -2.00 15.91
CA ILE A 22 -10.27 -2.38 14.55
C ILE A 22 -11.35 -1.95 13.55
N LYS A 23 -12.63 -2.20 13.85
CA LYS A 23 -13.74 -1.80 13.00
C LYS A 23 -13.82 -0.29 12.82
N ALA A 24 -13.76 0.48 13.91
CA ALA A 24 -13.77 1.94 13.83
C ALA A 24 -12.53 2.49 13.08
N GLY A 25 -11.36 1.89 13.29
CA GLY A 25 -10.15 2.21 12.53
C GLY A 25 -10.32 1.94 11.04
N MET A 26 -10.91 0.80 10.67
CA MET A 26 -11.19 0.41 9.29
C MET A 26 -12.21 1.33 8.62
N GLU A 27 -13.31 1.66 9.31
CA GLU A 27 -14.31 2.61 8.80
C GLU A 27 -13.69 3.99 8.54
N LYS A 28 -12.85 4.47 9.47
CA LYS A 28 -12.12 5.73 9.27
C LYS A 28 -11.15 5.64 8.09
N LEU A 29 -10.38 4.57 7.99
CA LEU A 29 -9.41 4.33 6.92
C LEU A 29 -10.07 4.33 5.54
N LEU A 30 -11.26 3.74 5.42
CA LEU A 30 -11.97 3.59 4.15
C LEU A 30 -12.91 4.78 3.83
N SER A 31 -13.05 5.76 4.73
CA SER A 31 -14.01 6.86 4.58
C SER A 31 -13.63 7.91 3.53
N ASP A 32 -12.34 8.03 3.19
CA ASP A 32 -11.79 9.04 2.27
C ASP A 32 -11.19 8.43 0.98
N VAL A 33 -11.52 7.16 0.69
CA VAL A 33 -10.95 6.43 -0.44
C VAL A 33 -11.29 7.11 -1.76
N LYS A 34 -10.28 7.41 -2.57
CA LYS A 34 -10.50 7.75 -3.98
C LYS A 34 -10.73 6.46 -4.75
N VAL A 35 -11.76 6.47 -5.59
CA VAL A 35 -12.21 5.28 -6.35
C VAL A 35 -11.29 4.97 -7.53
N GLU A 36 -10.53 5.97 -8.01
CA GLU A 36 -9.68 5.85 -9.19
C GLU A 36 -8.40 6.68 -9.03
N TYR A 37 -7.26 6.11 -9.42
CA TYR A 37 -5.94 6.75 -9.48
C TYR A 37 -5.31 6.53 -10.85
N THR A 38 -4.49 7.47 -11.30
CA THR A 38 -3.51 7.19 -12.35
C THR A 38 -2.26 6.57 -11.71
N LEU A 39 -1.53 5.77 -12.48
CA LEU A 39 -0.30 5.14 -12.01
C LEU A 39 0.76 6.20 -11.67
N SER A 40 0.88 7.24 -12.49
CA SER A 40 1.71 8.42 -12.22
C SER A 40 1.47 9.01 -10.82
N LYS A 41 0.21 9.32 -10.48
CA LYS A 41 -0.16 9.88 -9.18
C LYS A 41 0.08 8.94 -8.01
N LEU A 42 -0.11 7.65 -8.24
CA LEU A 42 0.17 6.64 -7.21
C LEU A 42 1.66 6.62 -6.87
N ILE A 43 2.51 6.72 -7.90
CA ILE A 43 3.97 6.80 -7.73
C ILE A 43 4.39 8.12 -7.08
N GLU A 44 3.81 9.25 -7.49
CA GLU A 44 4.04 10.55 -6.83
C GLU A 44 3.72 10.50 -5.34
N GLU A 45 2.56 9.95 -4.96
CA GLU A 45 2.17 9.81 -3.55
C GLU A 45 3.15 8.91 -2.77
N MET A 46 3.69 7.87 -3.41
CA MET A 46 4.75 7.07 -2.80
C MET A 46 6.01 7.90 -2.56
N LYS A 47 6.46 8.67 -3.56
CA LYS A 47 7.65 9.52 -3.48
C LYS A 47 7.51 10.57 -2.37
N GLU A 48 6.38 11.29 -2.34
CA GLU A 48 6.06 12.28 -1.30
C GLU A 48 6.18 11.67 0.09
N LYS A 49 5.54 10.51 0.31
CA LYS A 49 5.57 9.83 1.60
C LYS A 49 6.95 9.29 1.96
N ALA A 50 7.75 8.87 0.98
CA ALA A 50 9.12 8.45 1.25
C ALA A 50 9.98 9.64 1.71
N ASN A 51 9.82 10.81 1.06
CA ASN A 51 10.50 12.06 1.43
C ASN A 51 10.16 12.55 2.84
N GLU A 52 8.95 12.28 3.35
CA GLU A 52 8.59 12.60 4.74
C GLU A 52 9.47 11.89 5.79
N TYR A 53 10.08 10.74 5.45
CA TYR A 53 10.94 9.97 6.36
C TYR A 53 12.44 10.15 6.11
N GLY A 54 12.82 10.86 5.05
CA GLY A 54 14.22 11.16 4.72
C GLY A 54 14.32 11.79 3.35
N ASP A 55 15.21 12.77 3.21
CA ASP A 55 15.47 13.46 1.94
C ASP A 55 16.06 12.47 0.91
N LYS A 56 15.36 12.28 -0.21
CA LYS A 56 15.78 11.47 -1.36
C LYS A 56 16.02 12.30 -2.62
N ASN A 57 16.20 13.62 -2.50
CA ASN A 57 16.42 14.52 -3.63
C ASN A 57 17.52 14.00 -4.57
N GLY A 58 17.18 13.85 -5.85
CA GLY A 58 18.12 13.37 -6.87
C GLY A 58 18.38 11.85 -6.87
N GLU A 59 17.69 11.08 -6.02
CA GLU A 59 17.62 9.63 -6.13
C GLU A 59 16.57 9.21 -7.17
N GLU A 60 16.60 7.95 -7.58
CA GLU A 60 15.59 7.34 -8.47
C GLU A 60 14.87 6.21 -7.75
N ILE A 61 13.60 6.00 -8.09
CA ILE A 61 12.83 4.81 -7.66
C ILE A 61 13.11 3.63 -8.59
N SER A 62 12.89 2.41 -8.09
CA SER A 62 12.77 1.25 -8.97
C SER A 62 11.33 1.11 -9.46
N PHE A 63 11.11 0.97 -10.77
CA PHE A 63 9.79 0.84 -11.36
C PHE A 63 9.79 -0.13 -12.55
N HIS A 64 8.90 -1.12 -12.51
CA HIS A 64 8.80 -2.16 -13.55
C HIS A 64 7.34 -2.45 -13.87
N ILE A 65 7.01 -2.48 -15.16
CA ILE A 65 5.71 -2.94 -15.65
C ILE A 65 5.92 -4.19 -16.50
N ASN A 66 5.20 -5.24 -16.16
CA ASN A 66 5.19 -6.49 -16.90
C ASN A 66 3.73 -6.85 -17.26
N PRO A 67 3.28 -6.48 -18.48
CA PRO A 67 1.97 -6.90 -18.95
C PRO A 67 1.99 -8.41 -19.24
N ASP A 68 1.11 -9.17 -18.58
CA ASP A 68 0.80 -10.51 -19.05
C ASP A 68 0.00 -10.38 -20.35
N ARG A 69 0.26 -11.27 -21.31
CA ARG A 69 -0.17 -11.12 -22.71
C ARG A 69 -1.68 -11.00 -22.93
N HIS A 70 -2.51 -11.26 -21.91
CA HIS A 70 -3.94 -11.42 -22.12
C HIS A 70 -4.90 -10.86 -21.06
N ILE A 71 -4.51 -10.59 -19.79
CA ILE A 71 -5.52 -10.33 -18.73
C ILE A 71 -5.05 -9.40 -17.62
N LEU A 72 -3.79 -9.51 -17.20
CA LEU A 72 -3.28 -8.86 -16.00
C LEU A 72 -2.03 -8.05 -16.31
N THR A 73 -1.89 -6.90 -15.68
CA THR A 73 -0.66 -6.13 -15.67
C THR A 73 -0.05 -6.19 -14.29
N HIS A 74 1.20 -6.65 -14.22
CA HIS A 74 1.97 -6.65 -12.99
C HIS A 74 2.83 -5.38 -12.92
N ILE A 75 2.70 -4.66 -11.81
CA ILE A 75 3.41 -3.40 -11.57
C ILE A 75 4.22 -3.58 -10.29
N TYR A 76 5.52 -3.36 -10.39
CA TYR A 76 6.48 -3.51 -9.28
C TYR A 76 7.18 -2.18 -9.08
N PHE A 77 7.23 -1.72 -7.84
CA PHE A 77 7.86 -0.44 -7.56
C PHE A 77 8.39 -0.34 -6.14
N ASP A 78 9.41 0.47 -5.96
CA ASP A 78 10.12 0.62 -4.69
C ASP A 78 10.64 2.05 -4.54
N GLU A 79 10.59 2.56 -3.31
CA GLU A 79 11.11 3.88 -2.95
C GLU A 79 12.65 3.98 -3.14
N ASP A 80 13.36 2.87 -3.22
CA ASP A 80 14.79 2.84 -3.53
C ASP A 80 15.05 2.39 -4.97
N GLY A 81 16.07 2.98 -5.61
CA GLY A 81 16.56 2.62 -6.94
C GLY A 81 17.31 1.27 -7.00
N ASP A 82 17.73 0.89 -8.20
CA ASP A 82 18.56 -0.27 -8.49
C ASP A 82 18.03 -1.64 -7.98
N LYS A 83 16.71 -1.80 -7.87
CA LYS A 83 16.07 -3.07 -7.50
C LYS A 83 15.48 -3.76 -8.70
N GLU A 84 15.70 -5.07 -8.77
CA GLU A 84 14.99 -5.97 -9.67
C GLU A 84 13.50 -6.10 -9.28
N GLN A 85 12.63 -6.43 -10.23
CA GLN A 85 11.17 -6.50 -10.01
C GLN A 85 10.76 -7.37 -8.80
N TRP A 86 11.47 -8.46 -8.50
CA TRP A 86 11.15 -9.35 -7.38
C TRP A 86 11.66 -8.84 -6.02
N GLN A 87 12.53 -7.82 -6.03
CA GLN A 87 13.06 -7.16 -4.83
C GLN A 87 12.24 -5.94 -4.43
N CYS A 88 11.39 -5.43 -5.33
CA CYS A 88 10.54 -4.28 -5.06
C CYS A 88 9.59 -4.53 -3.88
N LYS A 89 9.52 -3.54 -2.99
CA LYS A 89 8.67 -3.51 -1.81
C LYS A 89 7.18 -3.50 -2.16
N TYR A 90 6.74 -2.83 -3.23
CA TYR A 90 5.33 -2.76 -3.57
C TYR A 90 5.05 -3.51 -4.88
N ARG A 91 3.98 -4.32 -4.86
CA ARG A 91 3.56 -5.10 -6.03
C ARG A 91 2.06 -4.99 -6.20
N LEU A 92 1.62 -4.60 -7.40
CA LEU A 92 0.23 -4.57 -7.82
C LEU A 92 0.01 -5.53 -8.98
N CYS A 93 -1.14 -6.19 -8.96
CA CYS A 93 -1.69 -6.89 -10.10
C CYS A 93 -2.99 -6.21 -10.46
N VAL A 94 -3.08 -5.70 -11.68
CA VAL A 94 -4.22 -4.91 -12.16
C VAL A 94 -4.85 -5.66 -13.34
N SER A 95 -6.19 -5.75 -13.38
CA SER A 95 -6.91 -6.31 -14.53
C SER A 95 -6.97 -5.33 -15.69
N GLU A 96 -7.36 -5.83 -16.87
CA GLU A 96 -7.55 -5.04 -18.09
C GLU A 96 -8.44 -3.80 -17.89
N ASP A 97 -9.44 -3.87 -17.02
CA ASP A 97 -10.38 -2.77 -16.73
C ASP A 97 -9.88 -1.79 -15.64
N GLY A 98 -8.62 -1.93 -15.22
CA GLY A 98 -7.97 -1.12 -14.20
C GLY A 98 -8.24 -1.57 -12.76
N THR A 99 -9.06 -2.60 -12.53
CA THR A 99 -9.35 -3.04 -11.15
C THR A 99 -8.14 -3.70 -10.50
N ILE A 100 -7.86 -3.37 -9.24
CA ILE A 100 -6.77 -4.00 -8.50
C ILE A 100 -7.18 -5.43 -8.10
N PHE A 101 -6.53 -6.43 -8.70
CA PHE A 101 -6.73 -7.84 -8.40
C PHE A 101 -5.97 -8.26 -7.13
N SER A 102 -4.76 -7.75 -6.95
CA SER A 102 -3.97 -8.00 -5.73
C SER A 102 -2.99 -6.86 -5.45
N ALA A 103 -2.71 -6.66 -4.16
CA ALA A 103 -1.69 -5.75 -3.68
C ALA A 103 -0.83 -6.45 -2.62
N GLU A 104 0.49 -6.33 -2.73
CA GLU A 104 1.46 -6.92 -1.82
C GLU A 104 2.48 -5.88 -1.37
N ILE A 105 2.88 -5.99 -0.10
CA ILE A 105 3.95 -5.19 0.49
C ILE A 105 5.02 -6.18 0.98
N ARG A 106 6.20 -6.11 0.35
CA ARG A 106 7.23 -7.15 0.40
C ARG A 106 6.57 -8.49 0.07
N ASP A 107 6.87 -9.54 0.83
CA ASP A 107 6.28 -10.88 0.64
C ASP A 107 4.98 -11.12 1.41
N LYS A 108 4.28 -10.05 1.78
CA LYS A 108 3.03 -10.15 2.52
C LYS A 108 1.88 -9.57 1.71
N LYS A 109 0.86 -10.41 1.51
CA LYS A 109 -0.48 -9.96 1.16
C LYS A 109 -1.09 -9.24 2.36
N PHE A 110 -2.13 -8.44 2.13
CA PHE A 110 -2.94 -7.88 3.20
C PHE A 110 -3.71 -8.97 3.97
N ASP A 111 -2.99 -9.66 4.87
CA ASP A 111 -3.53 -10.63 5.79
C ASP A 111 -3.81 -9.99 7.16
N ASN A 112 -4.51 -10.72 8.05
CA ASN A 112 -4.86 -10.23 9.38
C ASN A 112 -3.63 -9.73 10.18
N ARG A 113 -2.43 -10.31 9.97
CA ARG A 113 -1.23 -9.91 10.71
C ARG A 113 -0.67 -8.58 10.22
N VAL A 114 -0.68 -8.35 8.91
CA VAL A 114 -0.29 -7.06 8.32
C VAL A 114 -1.24 -5.96 8.82
N ILE A 115 -2.55 -6.21 8.76
CA ILE A 115 -3.56 -5.24 9.20
C ILE A 115 -3.44 -4.94 10.71
N MET A 116 -3.24 -5.98 11.55
CA MET A 116 -3.06 -5.80 12.99
C MET A 116 -1.71 -5.16 13.38
N GLY A 117 -0.68 -5.29 12.54
CA GLY A 117 0.62 -4.65 12.74
C GLY A 117 0.59 -3.13 12.55
N GLY A 118 -0.50 -2.62 11.97
CA GLY A 118 -0.66 -1.22 11.60
C GLY A 118 -0.06 -0.93 10.23
N LEU A 119 -0.80 -0.17 9.43
CA LEU A 119 -0.37 0.35 8.13
C LEU A 119 0.07 1.80 8.33
N ARG A 120 1.18 2.21 7.71
CA ARG A 120 1.69 3.59 7.80
C ARG A 120 2.18 4.08 6.45
N GLY A 121 2.16 5.40 6.27
CA GLY A 121 2.67 6.03 5.06
C GLY A 121 1.95 5.51 3.82
N PHE A 122 2.72 5.02 2.85
CA PHE A 122 2.19 4.57 1.56
C PHE A 122 1.51 3.19 1.64
N GLU A 123 1.84 2.38 2.66
CA GLU A 123 1.19 1.08 2.91
C GLU A 123 -0.32 1.24 3.15
N GLU A 124 -0.72 2.33 3.80
CA GLU A 124 -2.12 2.69 4.02
C GLU A 124 -2.84 2.99 2.69
N THR A 125 -2.19 3.72 1.76
CA THR A 125 -2.75 4.02 0.43
C THR A 125 -2.99 2.76 -0.37
N MET A 126 -1.98 1.87 -0.42
CA MET A 126 -2.06 0.57 -1.09
C MET A 126 -3.20 -0.28 -0.54
N PHE A 127 -3.36 -0.31 0.78
CA PHE A 127 -4.44 -1.05 1.41
C PHE A 127 -5.81 -0.46 1.08
N LYS A 128 -5.97 0.86 1.20
CA LYS A 128 -7.20 1.58 0.88
C LYS A 128 -7.66 1.25 -0.55
N LEU A 129 -6.76 1.41 -1.52
CA LEU A 129 -6.99 1.12 -2.93
C LEU A 129 -7.43 -0.33 -3.17
N PHE A 130 -6.73 -1.30 -2.58
CA PHE A 130 -7.09 -2.70 -2.71
C PHE A 130 -8.43 -3.03 -2.04
N ALA A 131 -8.62 -2.61 -0.79
CA ALA A 131 -9.79 -2.95 0.02
C ALA A 131 -11.08 -2.31 -0.50
N SER A 132 -11.00 -1.17 -1.18
CA SER A 132 -12.15 -0.52 -1.81
C SER A 132 -12.50 -1.05 -3.19
N GLY A 133 -11.67 -1.92 -3.78
CA GLY A 133 -11.77 -2.26 -5.20
C GLY A 133 -11.52 -1.06 -6.11
N GLY A 134 -10.59 -0.17 -5.72
CA GLY A 134 -10.21 0.98 -6.50
C GLY A 134 -9.60 0.61 -7.85
N LYS A 135 -9.58 1.58 -8.76
CA LYS A 135 -9.04 1.41 -10.11
C LYS A 135 -7.73 2.16 -10.32
N ILE A 136 -6.83 1.56 -11.07
CA ILE A 136 -5.60 2.18 -11.58
C ILE A 136 -5.72 2.34 -13.08
N VAL A 137 -5.62 3.59 -13.55
CA VAL A 137 -5.42 3.92 -14.96
C VAL A 137 -3.92 3.86 -15.23
N ILE A 138 -3.50 2.93 -16.08
CA ILE A 138 -2.08 2.72 -16.42
C ILE A 138 -1.66 3.79 -17.44
N ASP A 139 -0.99 4.83 -16.95
CA ASP A 139 -0.44 5.93 -17.74
C ASP A 139 1.10 5.95 -17.64
N GLU A 140 1.72 4.80 -17.94
CA GLU A 140 3.16 4.54 -17.73
C GLU A 140 4.09 5.63 -18.27
N ASN A 141 3.74 6.25 -19.41
CA ASN A 141 4.54 7.30 -20.03
C ASN A 141 4.58 8.62 -19.24
N ASN A 142 3.70 8.77 -18.25
CA ASN A 142 3.66 9.92 -17.34
C ASN A 142 4.26 9.59 -15.96
N VAL A 143 4.78 8.39 -15.75
CA VAL A 143 5.42 8.02 -14.50
C VAL A 143 6.80 8.65 -14.45
N ASP A 144 7.00 9.55 -13.50
CA ASP A 144 8.30 10.11 -13.18
C ASP A 144 9.02 9.26 -12.13
N ILE A 145 10.17 8.70 -12.50
CA ILE A 145 10.96 7.82 -11.65
C ILE A 145 12.00 8.56 -10.80
N GLU A 146 12.25 9.84 -11.06
CA GLU A 146 13.22 10.64 -10.30
C GLU A 146 12.54 11.27 -9.08
N TYR A 147 13.25 11.34 -7.96
CA TYR A 147 12.85 12.23 -6.88
C TYR A 147 13.23 13.66 -7.25
N GLY A 148 12.21 14.51 -7.42
CA GLY A 148 12.41 15.94 -7.66
C GLY A 148 13.14 16.61 -6.49
N TYR A 149 13.87 17.69 -6.77
CA TYR A 149 14.44 18.54 -5.73
C TYR A 149 13.32 19.32 -5.04
N SER A 150 13.21 19.22 -3.72
CA SER A 150 12.36 20.13 -2.94
C SER A 150 12.82 21.57 -3.15
N GLU A 151 11.93 22.47 -3.58
CA GLU A 151 12.18 23.92 -3.60
C GLU A 151 12.18 24.48 -2.17
N GLU A 152 13.14 24.07 -1.34
CA GLU A 152 13.39 24.69 -0.03
C GLU A 152 14.91 24.82 0.20
N ASP A 153 15.45 25.98 -0.20
CA ASP A 153 16.67 26.61 0.34
C ASP A 153 16.28 27.84 1.18
#